data_AF-A0A1X7U939-F1
#
_entry.id   AF-A0A1X7U939-F1
#
_cell.length_a   1.000
_cell.length_b   1.000
_cell.length_c   1.000
_cell.angle_alpha   90.00
_cell.angle_beta   90.00
_cell.angle_gamma   90.00
#
_symmetry.space_group_name_H-M   'P 1'
#
loop_
_entity.id
_entity.type
_entity.pdbx_description
1 polymer ?
#
loop_
_entity_poly.entity_id
_entity_poly.type
_entity_poly.pdbx_seq_one_letter_code
_entity_poly.pdbx_strand_id
1 'polypeptide(L)'
;MSCQIKLLAAQANKQSTASNVICCLQIPNKLLYLWKLDSKTCPLMENLNNCLSSMHIPLQLQSFTLKSSFHQRLIVRCSDLYHRAARLSRRKRESLLQKKIIISVRHSDVVQLSSLQEEVREAVVSNDVMISHLVKQLDTFTKSKCFHNKGKAINEVEDQQRRRKIAKLRESCKLALWFADSFNINLLVIYFQVEDSNDTIQLQYKDSCVASSATNLPTTTNQILYLLDRFAVSDELYHELSMICPSLPRSHIIRKLRTSISNNVEIIRLPTSYFRAYRPVIPAIKSALQTYESFILIMHNICVCRLK
;
A
#
# COMPACT_ATOMS: atom_id res chain seq x y z
N MET A 1 27.52 26.04 7.92
CA MET A 1 27.82 26.27 6.49
C MET A 1 26.50 26.30 5.74
N SER A 2 26.09 27.45 5.21
CA SER A 2 24.86 27.57 4.44
C SER A 2 25.01 26.84 3.10
N CYS A 3 24.27 25.73 2.93
CA CYS A 3 24.16 25.01 1.66
C CYS A 3 23.19 25.75 0.71
N GLN A 4 23.43 27.04 0.47
CA GLN A 4 22.58 27.84 -0.41
C GLN A 4 23.05 27.69 -1.85
N ILE A 5 22.09 27.43 -2.73
CA ILE A 5 22.29 27.47 -4.18
C ILE A 5 22.40 28.94 -4.56
N LYS A 6 23.47 29.29 -5.28
CA LYS A 6 23.64 30.65 -5.76
C LYS A 6 23.23 30.71 -7.21
N LEU A 7 22.33 31.62 -7.53
CA LEU A 7 22.08 31.96 -8.91
C LEU A 7 23.23 32.84 -9.41
N LEU A 8 23.84 32.44 -10.51
CA LEU A 8 24.75 33.31 -11.26
C LEU A 8 23.92 33.99 -12.34
N ALA A 9 24.01 35.33 -12.38
CA ALA A 9 23.16 36.19 -13.18
C ALA A 9 22.84 35.61 -14.57
N ALA A 10 21.58 35.79 -14.98
CA ALA A 10 21.19 35.70 -16.38
C ALA A 10 21.97 36.78 -17.14
N GLN A 11 23.20 36.46 -17.56
CA GLN A 11 23.93 37.40 -18.39
C GLN A 11 23.16 37.49 -19.70
N ALA A 12 22.51 38.64 -19.90
CA ALA A 12 22.38 39.27 -21.20
C ALA A 12 23.79 39.52 -21.77
N ASN A 13 24.52 38.45 -22.09
CA ASN A 13 25.85 38.56 -22.66
C ASN A 13 25.70 38.55 -24.18
N LYS A 14 25.90 39.71 -24.77
CA LYS A 14 25.93 40.02 -26.21
C LYS A 14 26.96 39.22 -27.02
N GLN A 15 27.58 38.17 -26.48
CA GLN A 15 28.70 37.47 -27.11
C GLN A 15 28.75 35.93 -26.88
N SER A 16 27.65 35.28 -26.49
CA SER A 16 27.57 33.81 -26.54
C SER A 16 26.48 33.36 -27.51
N THR A 17 26.89 32.68 -28.57
CA THR A 17 26.06 32.11 -29.64
C THR A 17 25.18 30.93 -29.21
N ALA A 18 25.03 30.66 -27.91
CA ALA A 18 24.16 29.61 -27.39
C ALA A 18 22.82 30.22 -26.90
N SER A 19 21.92 30.52 -27.84
CA SER A 19 20.62 31.20 -27.67
C SER A 19 19.59 30.56 -26.73
N ASN A 20 19.94 29.49 -26.00
CA ASN A 20 18.99 28.65 -25.28
C ASN A 20 19.18 28.58 -23.76
N VAL A 21 20.13 29.32 -23.17
CA VAL A 21 20.37 29.31 -21.72
C VAL A 21 19.67 30.48 -21.05
N ILE A 22 18.79 30.20 -20.08
CA ILE A 22 18.07 31.21 -19.28
C ILE A 22 18.95 31.71 -18.14
N CYS A 23 19.49 30.79 -17.33
CA CYS A 23 20.31 31.13 -16.18
C CYS A 23 21.29 30.01 -15.83
N CYS A 24 22.24 30.32 -14.95
CA CYS A 24 23.21 29.35 -14.44
C CYS A 24 23.07 29.20 -12.92
N LEU A 25 22.97 27.96 -12.45
CA LEU A 25 22.86 27.62 -11.05
C LEU A 25 24.21 27.13 -10.54
N GLN A 26 24.74 27.80 -9.52
CA GLN A 26 25.93 27.36 -8.81
C GLN A 26 25.52 26.53 -7.59
N ILE A 27 25.70 25.21 -7.71
CA ILE A 27 25.28 24.23 -6.71
C ILE A 27 26.51 23.71 -5.93
N PRO A 28 26.50 23.75 -4.59
CA PRO A 28 27.55 23.15 -3.78
C PRO A 28 27.63 21.62 -3.99
N ASN A 29 28.84 21.10 -4.16
CA ASN A 29 29.07 19.66 -4.35
C ASN A 29 28.56 18.81 -3.20
N LYS A 30 28.70 19.33 -1.97
CA LYS A 30 28.15 18.70 -0.77
C LYS A 30 26.64 18.46 -0.86
N LEU A 31 25.90 19.39 -1.46
CA LEU A 31 24.45 19.30 -1.60
C LEU A 31 24.06 18.20 -2.60
N LEU A 32 24.73 18.15 -3.77
CA LEU A 32 24.53 17.08 -4.76
C LEU A 32 24.90 15.69 -4.22
N TYR A 33 25.96 15.62 -3.41
CA TYR A 33 26.39 14.38 -2.77
C TYR A 33 25.35 13.86 -1.77
N LEU A 34 24.80 14.75 -0.92
CA LEU A 34 23.75 14.40 0.04
C LEU A 34 22.46 13.97 -0.66
N TRP A 35 22.07 14.64 -1.73
CA TRP A 35 20.89 14.26 -2.52
C TRP A 35 21.00 12.84 -3.09
N LYS A 36 22.21 12.40 -3.45
CA LYS A 36 22.43 11.02 -3.91
C LYS A 36 22.39 10.00 -2.79
N LEU A 37 22.83 10.36 -1.59
CA LEU A 37 22.81 9.49 -0.41
C LEU A 37 21.40 9.33 0.16
N ASP A 38 20.62 10.41 0.15
CA ASP A 38 19.26 10.42 0.66
C ASP A 38 18.35 11.24 -0.25
N SER A 39 17.70 10.53 -1.18
CA SER A 39 16.77 11.13 -2.11
C SER A 39 15.44 11.54 -1.48
N LYS A 40 15.16 11.09 -0.24
CA LYS A 40 13.88 11.35 0.44
C LYS A 40 13.92 12.58 1.34
N THR A 41 15.08 12.91 1.92
CA THR A 41 15.18 14.01 2.90
C THR A 41 15.89 15.25 2.40
N CYS A 42 16.57 15.19 1.25
CA CYS A 42 17.41 16.30 0.83
C CYS A 42 16.59 17.46 0.21
N PRO A 43 16.62 18.66 0.80
CA PRO A 43 15.85 19.83 0.34
C PRO A 43 16.43 20.48 -0.93
N LEU A 44 17.20 19.73 -1.74
CA LEU A 44 17.81 20.27 -2.96
C LEU A 44 16.73 20.82 -3.90
N MET A 45 15.63 20.09 -4.03
CA MET A 45 14.54 20.43 -4.95
C MET A 45 13.78 21.67 -4.49
N GLU A 46 13.46 21.73 -3.20
CA GLU A 46 12.80 22.89 -2.60
C GLU A 46 13.70 24.14 -2.69
N ASN A 47 15.00 24.00 -2.42
CA ASN A 47 15.97 25.09 -2.56
C ASN A 47 16.12 25.56 -4.01
N LEU A 48 16.10 24.66 -4.99
CA LEU A 48 16.14 25.01 -6.41
C LEU A 48 14.89 25.81 -6.82
N ASN A 49 13.71 25.36 -6.41
CA ASN A 49 12.46 26.04 -6.70
C ASN A 49 12.41 27.42 -6.02
N ASN A 50 12.76 27.51 -4.74
CA ASN A 50 12.79 28.77 -4.01
C ASN A 50 13.79 29.77 -4.62
N CYS A 51 14.96 29.31 -5.07
CA CYS A 51 15.91 30.17 -5.78
C CYS A 51 15.35 30.71 -7.10
N LEU A 52 14.57 29.92 -7.84
CA LEU A 52 13.98 30.36 -9.11
C LEU A 52 12.75 31.25 -8.90
N SER A 53 11.92 30.97 -7.90
CA SER A 53 10.78 31.82 -7.53
C SER A 53 11.20 33.24 -7.14
N SER A 54 12.40 33.40 -6.55
CA SER A 54 12.95 34.71 -6.19
C SER A 54 13.24 35.64 -7.38
N MET A 55 13.25 35.11 -8.62
CA MET A 55 13.54 35.91 -9.81
C MET A 55 12.33 36.68 -10.38
N HIS A 56 11.12 36.54 -9.82
CA HIS A 56 9.87 37.03 -10.45
C HIS A 56 9.65 36.55 -11.90
N ILE A 57 10.41 35.57 -12.37
CA ILE A 57 10.20 34.98 -13.68
C ILE A 57 9.08 33.94 -13.51
N PRO A 58 7.96 34.02 -14.26
CA PRO A 58 6.80 33.13 -14.15
C PRO A 58 7.08 31.77 -14.82
N LEU A 59 8.18 31.16 -14.42
CA LEU A 59 8.80 30.01 -15.04
C LEU A 59 8.98 28.95 -13.96
N GLN A 60 8.20 27.88 -14.05
CA GLN A 60 8.41 26.69 -13.23
C GLN A 60 9.33 25.75 -14.01
N LEU A 61 10.34 25.18 -13.33
CA LEU A 61 11.00 23.99 -13.85
C LEU A 61 9.92 22.97 -14.17
N GLN A 62 9.95 22.44 -15.40
CA GLN A 62 9.00 21.42 -15.82
C GLN A 62 8.91 20.38 -14.73
N SER A 63 7.69 20.08 -14.27
CA SER A 63 7.45 19.12 -13.18
C SER A 63 8.40 17.95 -13.36
N PHE A 64 9.19 17.67 -12.31
CA PHE A 64 10.31 16.75 -12.31
C PHE A 64 9.83 15.30 -12.40
N THR A 65 9.02 14.99 -13.41
CA THR A 65 8.98 13.66 -13.99
C THR A 65 10.41 13.30 -14.36
N LEU A 66 10.79 12.03 -14.21
CA LEU A 66 12.12 11.47 -14.51
C LEU A 66 12.67 11.80 -15.93
N LYS A 67 11.89 12.50 -16.75
CA LYS A 67 12.12 12.80 -18.16
C LYS A 67 12.59 14.22 -18.44
N SER A 68 12.58 15.17 -17.48
CA SER A 68 13.04 16.52 -17.80
C SER A 68 14.55 16.56 -18.06
N SER A 69 14.96 17.27 -19.13
CA SER A 69 16.34 17.25 -19.59
C SER A 69 17.30 17.84 -18.55
N PHE A 70 16.84 18.82 -17.76
CA PHE A 70 17.58 19.37 -16.63
C PHE A 70 17.80 18.34 -15.51
N HIS A 71 16.75 17.58 -15.15
CA HIS A 71 16.85 16.56 -14.11
C HIS A 71 17.88 15.49 -14.48
N GLN A 72 17.87 15.03 -15.74
CA GLN A 72 18.84 14.06 -16.24
C GLN A 72 20.27 14.60 -16.15
N ARG A 73 20.50 15.84 -16.58
CA ARG A 73 21.83 16.47 -16.44
C ARG A 73 22.26 16.54 -14.96
N LEU A 74 21.33 16.84 -14.06
CA LEU A 74 21.61 16.91 -12.63
C LEU A 74 21.92 15.51 -12.06
N ILE A 75 21.17 14.47 -12.44
CA ILE A 75 21.44 13.06 -12.06
C ILE A 75 22.82 12.61 -12.53
N VAL A 76 23.19 12.88 -13.79
CA VAL A 76 24.49 12.50 -14.35
C VAL A 76 25.61 13.16 -13.55
N ARG A 77 25.50 14.47 -13.30
CA ARG A 77 26.50 15.21 -12.51
C ARG A 77 26.59 14.71 -11.07
N CYS A 78 25.47 14.36 -10.45
CA CYS A 78 25.46 13.79 -9.11
C CYS A 78 26.14 12.43 -9.05
N SER A 79 25.85 11.57 -10.04
CA SER A 79 26.41 10.22 -10.12
C SER A 79 27.92 10.27 -10.34
N ASP A 80 28.38 11.12 -11.26
CA ASP A 80 29.81 11.38 -11.49
C ASP A 80 30.52 11.84 -10.22
N LEU A 81 29.92 12.81 -9.51
CA LEU A 81 30.47 13.36 -8.29
C LEU A 81 30.54 12.32 -7.18
N TYR A 82 29.48 11.52 -7.02
CA TYR A 82 29.41 10.45 -6.04
C TYR A 82 30.50 9.40 -6.27
N HIS A 83 30.64 8.90 -7.51
CA HIS A 83 31.65 7.91 -7.84
C HIS A 83 33.08 8.45 -7.70
N ARG A 84 33.31 9.71 -8.07
CA ARG A 84 34.62 10.37 -7.83
C ARG A 84 34.90 10.50 -6.34
N ALA A 85 33.93 10.94 -5.55
CA ALA A 85 34.08 11.10 -4.10
C ALA A 85 34.35 9.76 -3.40
N ALA A 86 33.73 8.66 -3.86
CA ALA A 86 33.91 7.32 -3.30
C ALA A 86 35.33 6.76 -3.53
N ARG A 87 36.01 7.17 -4.61
CA ARG A 87 37.36 6.70 -4.97
C ARG A 87 38.49 7.52 -4.34
N LEU A 88 38.18 8.61 -3.65
CA LEU A 88 39.17 9.53 -3.11
C LEU A 88 39.42 9.31 -1.62
N SER A 89 40.67 9.51 -1.19
CA SER A 89 41.03 9.60 0.24
C SER A 89 40.22 10.69 0.95
N ARG A 90 40.02 10.56 2.26
CA ARG A 90 39.22 11.49 3.08
C ARG A 90 39.52 12.98 2.82
N ARG A 91 40.80 13.38 2.87
CA ARG A 91 41.23 14.78 2.63
C ARG A 91 40.86 15.28 1.23
N LYS A 92 41.08 14.45 0.19
CA LYS A 92 40.73 14.77 -1.20
C LYS A 92 39.22 14.82 -1.41
N ARG A 93 38.46 13.94 -0.74
CA ARG A 93 36.99 13.94 -0.77
C ARG A 93 36.44 15.23 -0.18
N GLU A 94 36.93 15.65 0.98
CA GLU A 94 36.51 16.90 1.64
C GLU A 94 36.81 18.12 0.75
N SER A 95 38.00 18.19 0.13
CA SER A 95 38.34 19.23 -0.84
C SER A 95 37.39 19.24 -2.06
N LEU A 96 37.02 18.06 -2.58
CA LEU A 96 36.06 17.96 -3.69
C LEU A 96 34.66 18.45 -3.29
N LEU A 97 34.20 18.13 -2.08
CA LEU A 97 32.86 18.50 -1.59
C LEU A 97 32.74 20.00 -1.26
N GLN A 98 33.86 20.68 -1.00
CA GLN A 98 33.91 22.15 -0.83
C GLN A 98 33.78 22.92 -2.15
N LYS A 99 34.03 22.28 -3.30
CA LYS A 99 33.87 22.90 -4.62
C LYS A 99 32.39 23.08 -4.97
N LYS A 100 32.14 23.87 -6.01
CA LYS A 100 30.81 24.15 -6.56
C LYS A 100 30.78 23.77 -8.03
N ILE A 101 29.63 23.28 -8.50
CA ILE A 101 29.36 23.01 -9.91
C ILE A 101 28.40 24.05 -10.44
N ILE A 102 28.58 24.44 -11.70
CA ILE A 102 27.67 25.33 -12.42
C ILE A 102 26.85 24.48 -13.39
N ILE A 103 25.52 24.61 -13.36
CA ILE A 103 24.60 23.94 -14.28
C ILE A 103 23.75 25.01 -14.97
N SER A 104 23.70 24.96 -16.30
CA SER A 104 22.84 25.84 -17.09
C SER A 104 21.40 25.31 -17.14
N VAL A 105 20.46 26.23 -16.93
CA VAL A 105 19.02 26.05 -17.13
C VAL A 105 18.69 26.56 -18.52
N ARG A 106 18.10 25.70 -19.35
CA ARG A 106 17.73 26.02 -20.73
C ARG A 106 16.25 26.36 -20.86
N HIS A 107 15.87 27.01 -21.95
CA HIS A 107 14.46 27.28 -22.22
C HIS A 107 13.60 26.01 -22.34
N SER A 108 14.18 24.90 -22.77
CA SER A 108 13.52 23.58 -22.81
C SER A 108 13.28 22.96 -21.43
N ASP A 109 13.92 23.48 -20.38
CA ASP A 109 13.83 22.92 -19.03
C ASP A 109 12.71 23.54 -18.19
N VAL A 110 12.04 24.53 -18.76
CA VAL A 110 11.16 25.43 -18.05
C VAL A 110 9.83 25.50 -18.79
N VAL A 111 8.74 25.36 -18.05
CA VAL A 111 7.37 25.50 -18.59
C VAL A 111 6.79 26.82 -18.13
N GLN A 112 6.07 27.49 -19.02
CA GLN A 112 5.33 28.69 -18.68
C GLN A 112 4.20 28.34 -17.71
N LEU A 113 4.12 29.08 -16.61
CA LEU A 113 3.12 28.85 -15.56
C LEU A 113 1.68 28.91 -16.11
N SER A 114 1.43 29.76 -17.10
CA SER A 114 0.14 29.92 -17.78
C SER A 114 -0.35 28.62 -18.44
N SER A 115 0.55 27.88 -19.11
CA SER A 115 0.22 26.60 -19.75
C SER A 115 -0.19 25.55 -18.72
N LEU A 116 0.51 25.49 -17.59
CA LEU A 116 0.20 24.55 -16.51
C LEU A 116 -1.11 24.90 -15.79
N GLN A 117 -1.39 26.19 -15.60
CA GLN A 117 -2.65 26.65 -15.02
C GLN A 117 -3.84 26.27 -15.90
N GLU A 118 -3.68 26.34 -17.22
CA GLU A 118 -4.72 25.93 -18.17
C GLU A 118 -4.96 24.42 -18.12
N GLU A 119 -3.91 23.60 -18.16
CA GLU A 119 -4.03 22.13 -18.04
C GLU A 119 -4.73 21.71 -16.73
N VAL A 120 -4.38 22.35 -15.61
CA VAL A 120 -5.03 22.09 -14.32
C VAL A 120 -6.50 22.53 -14.37
N ARG A 121 -6.80 23.68 -14.97
CA ARG A 121 -8.18 24.17 -15.11
C ARG A 121 -9.03 23.19 -15.94
N GLU A 122 -8.52 22.73 -17.08
CA GLU A 122 -9.19 21.74 -17.92
C GLU A 122 -9.44 20.43 -17.18
N ALA A 123 -8.45 19.94 -16.42
CA ALA A 123 -8.60 18.71 -15.63
C ALA A 123 -9.65 18.85 -14.52
N VAL A 124 -9.71 20.00 -13.83
CA VAL A 124 -10.72 20.26 -12.80
C VAL A 124 -12.12 20.29 -13.42
N VAL A 125 -12.29 21.00 -14.54
CA VAL A 125 -13.58 21.05 -15.26
C VAL A 125 -14.01 19.65 -15.71
N SER A 126 -13.09 18.86 -16.25
CA SER A 126 -13.38 17.48 -16.68
C SER A 126 -13.84 16.60 -15.51
N ASN A 127 -13.17 16.70 -14.36
CA ASN A 127 -13.53 15.94 -13.18
C ASN A 127 -14.88 16.37 -12.60
N ASP A 128 -15.19 17.65 -12.57
CA ASP A 128 -16.49 18.18 -12.10
C ASP A 128 -17.64 17.64 -12.97
N VAL A 129 -17.44 17.59 -14.29
CA VAL A 129 -18.43 16.98 -15.22
C VAL A 129 -18.64 15.51 -14.89
N MET A 130 -17.57 14.75 -14.66
CA MET A 130 -17.66 13.32 -14.30
C MET A 130 -18.39 13.10 -12.96
N ILE A 131 -18.07 13.89 -11.94
CA ILE A 131 -18.73 13.82 -10.63
C ILE A 131 -20.22 14.13 -10.78
N SER A 132 -20.56 15.19 -11.52
CA SER A 132 -21.97 15.56 -11.74
C SER A 132 -22.77 14.46 -12.46
N HIS A 133 -22.15 13.75 -13.38
CA HIS A 133 -22.76 12.61 -14.07
C HIS A 133 -23.00 11.44 -13.11
N LEU A 134 -22.02 11.08 -12.28
CA LEU A 134 -22.15 10.01 -11.29
C LEU A 134 -23.23 10.32 -10.25
N VAL A 135 -23.30 11.57 -9.77
CA VAL A 135 -24.35 12.01 -8.84
C VAL A 135 -25.73 11.87 -9.49
N LYS A 136 -25.89 12.29 -10.75
CA LYS A 136 -27.16 12.11 -11.49
C LYS A 136 -27.54 10.63 -11.64
N GLN A 137 -26.57 9.75 -11.90
CA GLN A 137 -26.82 8.31 -11.95
C GLN A 137 -27.28 7.76 -10.60
N LEU A 138 -26.67 8.20 -9.49
CA LEU A 138 -27.14 7.81 -8.16
C LEU A 138 -28.56 8.29 -7.90
N ASP A 139 -28.90 9.52 -8.26
CA ASP A 139 -30.27 10.04 -8.10
C ASP A 139 -31.29 9.24 -8.92
N THR A 140 -30.96 8.83 -10.14
CA THR A 140 -31.85 7.98 -10.94
C THR A 140 -31.98 6.59 -10.33
N PHE A 141 -30.91 5.98 -9.82
CA PHE A 141 -31.00 4.71 -9.10
C PHE A 141 -31.82 4.80 -7.82
N THR A 142 -31.73 5.91 -7.10
CA THR A 142 -32.45 6.12 -5.84
C THR A 142 -33.94 6.38 -6.07
N LYS A 143 -34.29 7.13 -7.13
CA LYS A 143 -35.69 7.45 -7.48
C LYS A 143 -36.41 6.32 -8.24
N SER A 144 -35.68 5.51 -9.02
CA SER A 144 -36.29 4.49 -9.89
C SER A 144 -36.55 3.14 -9.22
N LYS A 145 -36.05 2.90 -8.01
CA LYS A 145 -36.13 1.60 -7.33
C LYS A 145 -36.90 1.69 -6.02
N CYS A 146 -38.20 1.91 -6.13
CA CYS A 146 -39.12 1.37 -5.16
C CYS A 146 -39.21 -0.15 -5.41
N PHE A 147 -38.27 -0.92 -4.86
CA PHE A 147 -38.30 -2.38 -4.93
C PHE A 147 -39.42 -2.90 -4.04
N HIS A 148 -40.66 -2.78 -4.49
CA HIS A 148 -41.75 -3.54 -3.91
C HIS A 148 -41.50 -5.00 -4.30
N ASN A 149 -41.05 -5.79 -3.32
CA ASN A 149 -40.87 -7.22 -3.49
C ASN A 149 -42.24 -7.81 -3.84
N LYS A 150 -42.45 -8.22 -5.10
CA LYS A 150 -43.68 -8.92 -5.54
C LYS A 150 -43.80 -10.35 -4.99
N GLY A 151 -42.96 -10.72 -4.04
CA GLY A 151 -42.95 -12.04 -3.44
C GLY A 151 -43.92 -12.10 -2.26
N LYS A 152 -44.42 -13.29 -1.97
CA LYS A 152 -45.18 -13.56 -0.74
C LYS A 152 -44.42 -13.05 0.48
N ALA A 153 -45.12 -12.52 1.47
CA ALA A 153 -44.53 -12.07 2.72
C ALA A 153 -43.97 -13.24 3.56
N ILE A 154 -43.26 -12.97 4.67
CA ILE A 154 -42.60 -14.02 5.48
C ILE A 154 -43.61 -14.87 6.27
N ASN A 155 -44.74 -14.28 6.62
CA ASN A 155 -45.92 -14.88 7.23
C ASN A 155 -46.78 -15.70 6.24
N GLU A 156 -46.66 -15.44 4.93
CA GLU A 156 -47.44 -16.11 3.87
C GLU A 156 -46.78 -17.39 3.29
N VAL A 157 -45.63 -17.79 3.83
CA VAL A 157 -44.87 -18.94 3.32
C VAL A 157 -44.76 -20.03 4.38
N GLU A 158 -44.79 -21.29 3.92
CA GLU A 158 -44.61 -22.49 4.75
C GLU A 158 -43.27 -22.46 5.51
N ASP A 159 -43.21 -23.19 6.63
CA ASP A 159 -42.09 -23.17 7.58
C ASP A 159 -40.70 -23.33 6.95
N GLN A 160 -40.56 -24.23 5.96
CA GLN A 160 -39.28 -24.45 5.30
C GLN A 160 -38.85 -23.23 4.46
N GLN A 161 -39.79 -22.60 3.76
CA GLN A 161 -39.55 -21.39 2.97
C GLN A 161 -39.32 -20.18 3.89
N ARG A 162 -40.05 -20.09 5.00
CA ARG A 162 -39.84 -19.10 6.05
C ARG A 162 -38.41 -19.18 6.62
N ARG A 163 -37.95 -20.38 6.99
CA ARG A 163 -36.56 -20.60 7.46
C ARG A 163 -35.52 -20.18 6.42
N ARG A 164 -35.73 -20.51 5.13
CA ARG A 164 -34.83 -20.09 4.04
C ARG A 164 -34.79 -18.57 3.87
N LYS A 165 -35.93 -17.89 3.92
CA LYS A 165 -36.00 -16.42 3.85
C LYS A 165 -35.28 -15.76 5.02
N ILE A 166 -35.51 -16.25 6.25
CA ILE A 166 -34.84 -15.74 7.45
C ILE A 166 -33.32 -15.98 7.38
N ALA A 167 -32.87 -17.14 6.91
CA ALA A 167 -31.45 -17.43 6.72
C ALA A 167 -30.79 -16.48 5.70
N LYS A 168 -31.45 -16.25 4.57
CA LYS A 168 -30.98 -15.31 3.54
C LYS A 168 -30.95 -13.87 4.07
N LEU A 169 -31.97 -13.45 4.82
CA LEU A 169 -32.01 -12.16 5.50
C LEU A 169 -30.83 -12.01 6.47
N ARG A 170 -30.52 -13.07 7.23
CA ARG A 170 -29.37 -13.10 8.16
C ARG A 170 -28.04 -12.97 7.42
N GLU A 171 -27.85 -13.67 6.30
CA GLU A 171 -26.65 -13.50 5.47
C GLU A 171 -26.53 -12.09 4.88
N SER A 172 -27.61 -11.54 4.31
CA SER A 172 -27.58 -10.17 3.77
C SER A 172 -27.28 -9.13 4.84
N CYS A 173 -27.84 -9.28 6.04
CA CYS A 173 -27.54 -8.41 7.17
C CYS A 173 -26.09 -8.57 7.64
N LYS A 174 -25.51 -9.79 7.68
CA LYS A 174 -24.07 -9.99 7.95
C LYS A 174 -23.19 -9.24 6.95
N LEU A 175 -23.52 -9.30 5.66
CA LEU A 175 -22.76 -8.61 4.62
C LEU A 175 -22.91 -7.08 4.74
N ALA A 176 -24.14 -6.60 4.92
CA ALA A 176 -24.41 -5.17 5.04
C ALA A 176 -23.81 -4.57 6.32
N LEU A 177 -23.66 -5.35 7.39
CA LEU A 177 -23.13 -4.91 8.68
C LEU A 177 -21.64 -5.23 8.86
N TRP A 178 -20.96 -5.71 7.81
CA TRP A 178 -19.52 -5.96 7.86
C TRP A 178 -18.71 -4.68 8.17
N PHE A 179 -19.23 -3.51 7.81
CA PHE A 179 -18.59 -2.24 8.16
C PHE A 179 -18.66 -1.95 9.68
N ALA A 180 -19.65 -2.48 10.42
CA ALA A 180 -19.77 -2.24 11.85
C ALA A 180 -18.53 -2.76 12.61
N ASP A 181 -17.98 -3.89 12.15
CA ASP A 181 -16.73 -4.45 12.66
C ASP A 181 -15.54 -3.50 12.40
N SER A 182 -15.51 -2.78 11.27
CA SER A 182 -14.42 -1.82 10.98
C SER A 182 -14.44 -0.59 11.89
N PHE A 183 -15.57 -0.30 12.53
CA PHE A 183 -15.73 0.79 13.50
C PHE A 183 -15.79 0.31 14.96
N ASN A 184 -15.46 -0.95 15.25
CA ASN A 184 -15.54 -1.56 16.58
C ASN A 184 -16.95 -1.53 17.20
N ILE A 185 -18.00 -1.54 16.38
CA ILE A 185 -19.39 -1.54 16.85
C ILE A 185 -19.84 -2.99 17.04
N ASN A 186 -20.08 -3.38 18.29
CA ASN A 186 -20.53 -4.72 18.63
C ASN A 186 -22.05 -4.86 18.46
N LEU A 187 -22.49 -5.49 17.36
CA LEU A 187 -23.88 -5.85 17.15
C LEU A 187 -24.29 -7.05 18.01
N LEU A 188 -25.25 -6.84 18.91
CA LEU A 188 -25.79 -7.90 19.78
C LEU A 188 -27.00 -8.59 19.13
N VAL A 189 -28.05 -7.82 18.83
CA VAL A 189 -29.33 -8.32 18.31
C VAL A 189 -29.93 -7.30 17.34
N ILE A 190 -30.56 -7.80 16.28
CA ILE A 190 -31.42 -7.01 15.38
C ILE A 190 -32.86 -7.51 15.52
N TYR A 191 -33.79 -6.58 15.70
CA TYR A 191 -35.22 -6.86 15.74
C TYR A 191 -35.87 -6.40 14.44
N PHE A 192 -36.58 -7.31 13.78
CA PHE A 192 -37.47 -6.96 12.66
C PHE A 192 -38.91 -7.17 13.11
N GLN A 193 -39.75 -6.17 12.92
CA GLN A 193 -41.19 -6.29 13.10
C GLN A 193 -41.82 -6.57 11.74
N VAL A 194 -42.69 -7.57 11.66
CA VAL A 194 -43.49 -7.81 10.45
C VAL A 194 -44.70 -6.89 10.51
N GLU A 195 -45.01 -6.16 9.43
CA GLU A 195 -46.07 -5.15 9.44
C GLU A 195 -47.47 -5.73 9.72
N ASP A 196 -47.75 -6.96 9.28
CA ASP A 196 -49.10 -7.56 9.37
C ASP A 196 -49.30 -8.54 10.53
N SER A 197 -48.21 -8.97 11.16
CA SER A 197 -48.23 -9.85 12.32
C SER A 197 -47.32 -9.22 13.35
N ASN A 198 -47.82 -8.93 14.55
CA ASN A 198 -47.03 -8.34 15.64
C ASN A 198 -45.85 -9.23 16.13
N ASP A 199 -45.54 -10.28 15.36
CA ASP A 199 -44.38 -11.13 15.43
C ASP A 199 -43.09 -10.34 15.18
N THR A 200 -42.16 -10.50 16.11
CA THR A 200 -40.81 -9.96 16.01
C THR A 200 -39.85 -11.08 15.62
N ILE A 201 -39.10 -10.87 14.55
CA ILE A 201 -38.02 -11.77 14.12
C ILE A 201 -36.73 -11.25 14.76
N GLN A 202 -36.21 -12.03 15.70
CA GLN A 202 -34.94 -11.74 16.35
C GLN A 202 -33.80 -12.42 15.59
N LEU A 203 -32.82 -11.63 15.13
CA LEU A 203 -31.55 -12.14 14.63
C LEU A 203 -30.46 -11.91 15.68
N GLN A 204 -30.07 -12.96 16.40
CA GLN A 204 -28.92 -12.93 17.30
C GLN A 204 -27.62 -13.07 16.50
N TYR A 205 -26.67 -12.16 16.72
CA TYR A 205 -25.37 -12.16 16.05
C TYR A 205 -24.25 -12.67 16.94
N LYS A 206 -24.36 -12.42 18.24
CA LYS A 206 -23.55 -13.07 19.26
C LYS A 206 -24.46 -13.95 20.10
N ASP A 207 -24.22 -15.26 20.05
CA ASP A 207 -24.61 -16.12 21.15
C ASP A 207 -23.81 -15.60 22.36
N SER A 208 -24.51 -15.27 23.45
CA SER A 208 -23.87 -15.02 24.74
C SER A 208 -22.79 -16.08 24.93
N CYS A 209 -21.57 -15.64 25.20
CA CYS A 209 -20.37 -16.45 25.36
C CYS A 209 -20.66 -17.70 26.20
N VAL A 210 -21.06 -18.79 25.55
CA VAL A 210 -20.89 -20.12 26.10
C VAL A 210 -19.45 -20.41 25.83
N ALA A 211 -18.67 -20.42 26.90
CA ALA A 211 -17.35 -21.02 26.95
C ALA A 211 -17.49 -22.50 26.58
N SER A 212 -17.64 -22.76 25.28
CA SER A 212 -17.57 -24.10 24.72
C SER A 212 -16.10 -24.45 24.67
N SER A 213 -15.62 -25.00 25.77
CA SER A 213 -14.50 -25.93 25.81
C SER A 213 -14.64 -26.94 24.66
N ALA A 214 -13.96 -26.70 23.55
CA ALA A 214 -13.86 -27.64 22.43
C ALA A 214 -12.58 -27.35 21.63
N THR A 215 -11.48 -27.95 22.08
CA THR A 215 -10.54 -28.73 21.24
C THR A 215 -10.56 -28.46 19.72
N ASN A 216 -10.20 -27.24 19.28
CA ASN A 216 -9.87 -26.91 17.89
C ASN A 216 -8.69 -25.93 17.86
N LEU A 217 -7.61 -26.31 18.56
CA LEU A 217 -6.40 -25.49 18.71
C LEU A 217 -5.49 -25.39 17.45
N PRO A 218 -5.44 -26.33 16.49
CA PRO A 218 -4.45 -26.24 15.40
C PRO A 218 -4.83 -25.26 14.27
N THR A 219 -6.11 -25.09 13.98
CA THR A 219 -6.57 -24.38 12.77
C THR A 219 -6.49 -22.86 12.92
N THR A 220 -6.84 -22.32 14.09
CA THR A 220 -6.73 -20.89 14.39
C THR A 220 -5.28 -20.44 14.55
N THR A 221 -4.41 -21.25 15.17
CA THR A 221 -2.99 -20.90 15.32
C THR A 221 -2.24 -20.90 13.99
N ASN A 222 -2.56 -21.82 13.07
CA ASN A 222 -1.93 -21.86 11.74
C ASN A 222 -2.35 -20.67 10.87
N GLN A 223 -3.61 -20.25 10.95
CA GLN A 223 -4.10 -19.04 10.26
C GLN A 223 -3.40 -17.78 10.79
N ILE A 224 -3.25 -17.68 12.11
CA ILE A 224 -2.51 -16.58 12.73
C ILE A 224 -1.06 -16.61 12.26
N LEU A 225 -0.41 -17.77 12.28
CA LEU A 225 0.99 -17.90 11.83
C LEU A 225 1.16 -17.49 10.36
N TYR A 226 0.22 -17.85 9.49
CA TYR A 226 0.18 -17.42 8.08
C TYR A 226 0.06 -15.90 7.96
N LEU A 227 -0.81 -15.27 8.74
CA LEU A 227 -0.97 -13.81 8.73
C LEU A 227 0.32 -13.11 9.22
N LEU A 228 0.92 -13.61 10.30
CA LEU A 228 2.18 -13.06 10.82
C LEU A 228 3.32 -13.16 9.80
N ASP A 229 3.39 -14.27 9.06
CA ASP A 229 4.38 -14.46 7.99
C ASP A 229 4.08 -13.56 6.78
N ARG A 230 2.81 -13.48 6.35
CA ARG A 230 2.36 -12.66 5.21
C ARG A 230 2.62 -11.17 5.41
N PHE A 231 2.47 -10.68 6.64
CA PHE A 231 2.66 -9.27 6.98
C PHE A 231 4.02 -8.99 7.66
N ALA A 232 4.93 -9.97 7.72
CA ALA A 232 6.24 -9.84 8.33
C ALA A 232 6.21 -9.28 9.78
N VAL A 233 5.26 -9.75 10.57
CA VAL A 233 5.07 -9.32 11.97
C VAL A 233 6.12 -10.00 12.85
N SER A 234 6.87 -9.18 13.62
CA SER A 234 7.89 -9.68 14.56
C SER A 234 7.26 -10.34 15.79
N ASP A 235 8.03 -11.22 16.45
CA ASP A 235 7.57 -11.90 17.66
C ASP A 235 7.30 -10.90 18.80
N GLU A 236 8.06 -9.81 18.87
CA GLU A 236 7.88 -8.72 19.84
C GLU A 236 6.54 -8.00 19.61
N LEU A 237 6.25 -7.64 18.35
CA LEU A 237 4.99 -6.98 18.01
C LEU A 237 3.78 -7.89 18.28
N TYR A 238 3.90 -9.18 17.96
CA TYR A 238 2.84 -10.14 18.28
C TYR A 238 2.65 -10.34 19.79
N HIS A 239 3.74 -10.28 20.57
CA HIS A 239 3.65 -10.37 22.02
C HIS A 239 2.81 -9.23 22.60
N GLU A 240 3.09 -7.99 22.21
CA GLU A 240 2.30 -6.82 22.61
C GLU A 240 0.83 -6.95 22.20
N LEU A 241 0.56 -7.39 20.96
CA LEU A 241 -0.81 -7.63 20.48
C LEU A 241 -1.54 -8.70 21.31
N SER A 242 -0.84 -9.76 21.71
CA SER A 242 -1.40 -10.84 22.55
C SER A 242 -1.65 -10.40 24.00
N MET A 243 -1.02 -9.31 24.45
CA MET A 243 -1.27 -8.72 25.76
C MET A 243 -2.50 -7.81 25.76
N ILE A 244 -2.75 -7.13 24.64
CA ILE A 244 -3.91 -6.24 24.47
C ILE A 244 -5.18 -7.04 24.16
N CYS A 245 -5.07 -8.11 23.37
CA CYS A 245 -6.20 -8.93 22.93
C CYS A 245 -6.17 -10.32 23.62
N PRO A 246 -6.91 -10.54 24.72
CA PRO A 246 -6.90 -11.81 25.45
C PRO A 246 -7.49 -12.98 24.65
N SER A 247 -8.17 -12.70 23.52
CA SER A 247 -8.67 -13.69 22.57
C SER A 247 -7.59 -14.30 21.68
N LEU A 248 -6.39 -13.71 21.63
CA LEU A 248 -5.27 -14.24 20.84
C LEU A 248 -4.49 -15.31 21.61
N PRO A 249 -3.94 -16.32 20.90
CA PRO A 249 -2.99 -17.25 21.47
C PRO A 249 -1.79 -16.52 22.11
N ARG A 250 -1.32 -17.05 23.24
CA ARG A 250 -0.14 -16.51 23.90
C ARG A 250 1.09 -16.62 22.99
N SER A 251 1.94 -15.59 22.99
CA SER A 251 3.13 -15.49 22.13
C SER A 251 4.03 -16.72 22.15
N HIS A 252 4.18 -17.38 23.30
CA HIS A 252 5.00 -18.59 23.42
C HIS A 252 4.47 -19.78 22.61
N ILE A 253 3.15 -19.87 22.36
CA ILE A 253 2.53 -20.94 21.56
C ILE A 253 2.90 -20.73 20.09
N ILE A 254 2.72 -19.52 19.58
CA ILE A 254 3.07 -19.14 18.20
C ILE A 254 4.57 -19.28 17.97
N ARG A 255 5.41 -18.86 18.93
CA ARG A 255 6.86 -19.02 18.85
C ARG A 255 7.26 -20.50 18.75
N LYS A 256 6.69 -21.37 19.60
CA LYS A 256 6.95 -22.82 19.53
C LYS A 256 6.55 -23.41 18.18
N LEU A 257 5.41 -23.00 17.63
CA LEU A 257 4.95 -23.45 16.30
C LEU A 257 5.89 -22.97 15.19
N ARG A 258 6.30 -21.70 15.21
CA ARG A 258 7.26 -21.14 14.25
C ARG A 258 8.59 -21.89 14.30
N THR A 259 9.13 -22.13 15.50
CA THR A 259 10.35 -22.94 15.67
C THR A 259 10.16 -24.38 15.21
N SER A 260 9.01 -25.01 15.48
CA SER A 260 8.71 -26.36 14.99
C SER A 260 8.69 -26.43 13.46
N ILE A 261 8.11 -25.43 12.80
CA ILE A 261 8.06 -25.36 11.34
C ILE A 261 9.46 -25.11 10.77
N SER A 262 10.23 -24.20 11.36
CA SER A 262 11.60 -23.93 10.95
C SER A 262 12.52 -25.14 11.13
N ASN A 263 12.38 -25.89 12.22
CA ASN A 263 13.18 -27.09 12.48
C ASN A 263 12.84 -28.24 11.52
N ASN A 264 11.60 -28.30 11.03
CA ASN A 264 11.16 -29.27 10.03
C ASN A 264 11.62 -28.94 8.60
N VAL A 265 12.33 -27.81 8.40
CA VAL A 265 12.91 -27.43 7.11
C VAL A 265 14.41 -27.64 7.18
N GLU A 266 14.90 -28.61 6.42
CA GLU A 266 16.34 -28.82 6.24
C GLU A 266 16.94 -27.63 5.48
N ILE A 267 17.74 -26.83 6.18
CA ILE A 267 18.49 -25.71 5.61
C ILE A 267 19.94 -26.15 5.47
N ILE A 268 20.36 -26.40 4.22
CA ILE A 268 21.72 -26.82 3.92
C ILE A 268 22.58 -25.56 3.72
N ARG A 269 23.69 -25.49 4.47
CA ARG A 269 24.70 -24.44 4.28
C ARG A 269 25.51 -24.76 3.04
N LEU A 270 25.71 -23.76 2.17
CA LEU A 270 26.60 -23.93 1.02
C LEU A 270 28.04 -24.19 1.51
N PRO A 271 28.80 -25.03 0.79
CA PRO A 271 30.24 -25.19 1.05
C PRO A 271 30.94 -23.83 1.09
N THR A 272 31.94 -23.74 1.96
CA THR A 272 32.56 -22.53 2.50
C THR A 272 33.17 -21.61 1.44
N SER A 273 32.34 -20.75 0.83
CA SER A 273 32.76 -19.52 0.15
C SER A 273 31.63 -18.51 -0.05
N TYR A 274 30.39 -18.85 0.32
CA TYR A 274 29.22 -17.96 0.17
C TYR A 274 28.39 -17.91 1.45
N PHE A 275 28.11 -16.68 1.94
CA PHE A 275 27.24 -16.38 3.07
C PHE A 275 25.75 -16.56 2.71
N ARG A 276 25.36 -17.73 2.23
CA ARG A 276 23.97 -18.04 1.86
C ARG A 276 23.64 -19.48 2.23
N ALA A 277 22.39 -19.70 2.63
CA ALA A 277 21.80 -21.01 2.77
C ALA A 277 20.73 -21.19 1.70
N TYR A 278 20.50 -22.42 1.25
CA TYR A 278 19.43 -22.72 0.30
C TYR A 278 18.57 -23.86 0.82
N ARG A 279 17.29 -23.83 0.43
CA ARG A 279 16.35 -24.93 0.62
C ARG A 279 16.37 -25.79 -0.64
N PRO A 280 16.66 -27.10 -0.56
CA PRO A 280 16.64 -27.95 -1.74
C PRO A 280 15.21 -28.01 -2.30
N VAL A 281 15.08 -27.64 -3.58
CA VAL A 281 13.78 -27.45 -4.26
C VAL A 281 13.05 -28.78 -4.46
N ILE A 282 13.78 -29.85 -4.78
CA ILE A 282 13.20 -31.16 -5.11
C ILE A 282 12.46 -31.78 -3.90
N PRO A 283 13.04 -31.84 -2.68
CA PRO A 283 12.31 -32.30 -1.49
C PRO A 283 11.09 -31.42 -1.15
N ALA A 284 11.21 -30.09 -1.31
CA ALA A 284 10.12 -29.16 -1.03
C ALA A 284 8.93 -29.36 -1.97
N ILE A 285 9.18 -29.59 -3.27
CA ILE A 285 8.14 -29.90 -4.26
C ILE A 285 7.52 -31.27 -4.00
N LYS A 286 8.31 -32.30 -3.69
CA LYS A 286 7.78 -33.64 -3.36
C LYS A 286 6.84 -33.61 -2.13
N SER A 287 7.23 -32.91 -1.08
CA SER A 287 6.39 -32.75 0.13
C SER A 287 5.08 -32.01 -0.16
N ALA A 288 5.13 -30.96 -1.00
CA ALA A 288 3.93 -30.24 -1.42
C ALA A 288 2.99 -31.15 -2.24
N LEU A 289 3.52 -31.91 -3.20
CA LEU A 289 2.73 -32.82 -4.04
C LEU A 289 2.09 -33.96 -3.24
N GLN A 290 2.79 -34.54 -2.27
CA GLN A 290 2.22 -35.56 -1.36
C GLN A 290 1.05 -35.02 -0.52
N THR A 291 1.12 -33.74 -0.15
CA THR A 291 0.02 -33.07 0.57
C THR A 291 -1.22 -32.93 -0.33
N TYR A 292 -1.04 -32.69 -1.63
CA TYR A 292 -2.13 -32.65 -2.61
C TYR A 292 -2.73 -34.03 -2.91
N GLU A 293 -1.92 -35.08 -3.05
CA GLU A 293 -2.42 -36.46 -3.23
C GLU A 293 -3.29 -36.91 -2.05
N SER A 294 -2.85 -36.56 -0.83
CA SER A 294 -3.62 -36.80 0.40
C SER A 294 -4.97 -36.07 0.37
N PHE A 295 -5.00 -34.84 -0.13
CA PHE A 295 -6.22 -34.03 -0.25
C PHE A 295 -7.19 -34.58 -1.31
N ILE A 296 -6.66 -35.09 -2.43
CA ILE A 296 -7.45 -35.73 -3.49
C ILE A 296 -8.08 -37.04 -2.98
N LEU A 297 -7.33 -37.85 -2.22
CA LEU A 297 -7.85 -39.07 -1.60
C LEU A 297 -8.95 -38.78 -0.57
N ILE A 298 -8.82 -37.72 0.23
CA ILE A 298 -9.86 -37.28 1.16
C ILE A 298 -11.11 -36.82 0.42
N MET A 299 -10.96 -36.01 -0.64
CA MET A 299 -12.09 -35.54 -1.45
C MET A 299 -12.78 -36.70 -2.21
N HIS A 300 -12.01 -37.67 -2.69
CA HIS A 300 -12.55 -38.87 -3.33
C HIS A 300 -13.36 -39.72 -2.33
N ASN A 301 -12.84 -39.93 -1.11
CA ASN A 301 -13.57 -40.66 -0.07
C ASN A 301 -14.83 -39.92 0.42
N ILE A 302 -14.81 -38.59 0.49
CA ILE A 302 -16.00 -37.78 0.80
C ILE A 302 -17.05 -37.88 -0.32
N CYS A 303 -16.65 -37.88 -1.59
CA CYS A 303 -17.57 -38.07 -2.72
C CYS A 303 -18.16 -39.49 -2.76
N VAL A 304 -17.37 -40.53 -2.46
CA VAL A 304 -17.84 -41.93 -2.46
C VAL A 304 -18.81 -42.21 -1.31
N CYS A 305 -18.65 -41.57 -0.14
CA CYS A 305 -19.58 -41.72 0.99
C CYS A 305 -20.93 -41.00 0.81
N ARG A 306 -21.09 -40.16 -0.23
CA ARG A 306 -22.34 -39.44 -0.53
C ARG A 306 -23.21 -40.12 -1.59
N LEU A 307 -22.74 -41.24 -2.15
CA LEU A 307 -23.39 -42.02 -3.22
C LEU A 307 -23.87 -43.41 -2.77
N LYS A 308 -23.88 -43.67 -1.45
CA LYS A 308 -24.61 -44.77 -0.80
C LYS A 308 -25.66 -44.19 0.12
#